data_AF-A0AAJ5RIH4-F1
#
_entry.id   AF-A0AAJ5RIH4-F1
#
_cell.length_a   1.000
_cell.length_b   1.000
_cell.length_c   1.000
_cell.angle_alpha   90.00
_cell.angle_beta   90.00
_cell.angle_gamma   90.00
#
_symmetry.space_group_name_H-M   'P 1'
#
loop_
_entity.id
_entity.type
_entity.pdbx_description
1 polymer ?
#
loop_
_entity_poly.entity_id
_entity_poly.type
_entity_poly.pdbx_seq_one_letter_code
_entity_poly.pdbx_strand_id
1 'polypeptide(L)'
;MKCPNCQHENLSDSKFCSDCGSKLMNSSLLKQGIPTWAIIVLSVCFLAIGGLGYAYWDFFTDKKNQTTTYSEVNDKQQVNTQQVSSEELTKKQEAHAQQVDRVTLIKEIQQKVFTVLSNNSQGSGFLYKKGGYVITNAHVVQGEVDVTLRNANGQESPGTVIGISDRYDIALIHAPSYQDTQPLGIETTESPIGLEVIAFGSPQGFENSASIGYITGNKRDMKLENFIYKQIYQVDAQIDKGSSGGPLVDVNTGNVIGINSLLYTTETSTNFAFSIPLYSMLDQFEGWVAKPLSANEVRAVANVYENSQQSTIETKSTNETDALLAGQFVQAFRLYYEMALNEGDFYWIIDMLAPDSSAYQELEKYINEIAYQGHYFYFTNNEVLDVQYSNGQYFVDMNETFDFYDAQGNYQFYDRYKTYTVITDDYGAFKISHITIH
;
A
#
# COMPACT_ATOMS: atom_id res chain seq x y z
N MET A 1 43.22 16.47 16.18
CA MET A 1 44.08 15.96 15.08
C MET A 1 43.62 16.55 13.75
N LYS A 2 44.54 16.85 12.82
CA LYS A 2 44.16 17.36 11.50
C LYS A 2 43.75 16.23 10.57
N CYS A 3 42.68 16.43 9.81
CA CYS A 3 42.24 15.50 8.80
C CYS A 3 43.31 15.39 7.69
N PRO A 4 43.79 14.19 7.33
CA PRO A 4 44.80 14.06 6.27
C PRO A 4 44.25 14.48 4.90
N ASN A 5 42.92 14.43 4.70
CA ASN A 5 42.29 14.74 3.42
C ASN A 5 41.99 16.24 3.24
N CYS A 6 41.45 16.91 4.27
CA CYS A 6 41.05 18.34 4.17
C CYS A 6 41.76 19.28 5.15
N GLN A 7 42.69 18.77 5.97
CA GLN A 7 43.46 19.52 6.98
C GLN A 7 42.65 20.19 8.10
N HIS A 8 41.33 19.97 8.16
CA HIS A 8 40.45 20.46 9.23
C HIS A 8 40.87 19.91 10.61
N GLU A 9 40.87 20.75 11.64
CA GLU A 9 41.17 20.34 13.01
C GLU A 9 39.98 19.66 13.67
N ASN A 10 40.17 18.42 14.08
CA ASN A 10 39.16 17.61 14.76
C ASN A 10 39.56 17.37 16.22
N LEU A 11 38.61 17.01 17.07
CA LEU A 11 38.87 16.57 18.44
C LEU A 11 39.74 15.29 18.43
N SER A 12 40.49 15.05 19.51
CA SER A 12 41.50 13.98 19.57
C SER A 12 40.94 12.55 19.53
N ASP A 13 39.66 12.38 19.82
CA ASP A 13 38.93 11.10 19.87
C ASP A 13 37.95 10.92 18.69
N SER A 14 37.90 11.87 17.76
CA SER A 14 37.03 11.82 16.58
C SER A 14 37.42 10.67 15.63
N LYS A 15 36.46 9.79 15.33
CA LYS A 15 36.66 8.67 14.38
C LYS A 15 36.53 9.09 12.90
N PHE A 16 35.85 10.21 12.65
CA PHE A 16 35.59 10.76 11.31
C PHE A 16 35.81 12.28 11.33
N CYS A 17 36.19 12.83 10.19
CA CYS A 17 36.37 14.27 10.05
C CYS A 17 35.01 14.98 10.07
N SER A 18 34.84 16.00 10.92
CA SER A 18 33.61 16.79 11.04
C SER A 18 33.28 17.63 9.81
N ASP A 19 34.24 17.86 8.92
CA ASP A 19 34.11 18.71 7.74
C ASP A 19 33.84 17.87 6.49
N CYS A 20 34.73 16.93 6.15
CA CYS A 20 34.60 16.13 4.92
C CYS A 20 34.15 14.68 5.12
N GLY A 21 33.84 14.26 6.35
CA GLY A 21 33.35 12.90 6.66
C GLY A 21 34.38 11.77 6.55
N SER A 22 35.61 12.03 6.09
CA SER A 22 36.62 10.98 5.91
C SER A 22 37.06 10.37 7.25
N LYS A 23 37.24 9.04 7.28
CA LYS A 23 37.69 8.32 8.47
C LYS A 23 39.09 8.77 8.90
N LEU A 24 39.24 9.13 10.17
CA LEU A 24 40.51 9.51 10.76
C LEU A 24 41.21 8.24 11.24
N MET A 25 42.17 7.72 10.48
CA MET A 25 42.91 6.51 10.85
C MET A 25 43.82 6.81 12.06
N ASN A 26 43.51 6.22 13.21
CA ASN A 26 44.39 6.22 14.38
C ASN A 26 45.44 5.12 14.21
N SER A 27 46.67 5.49 13.87
CA SER A 27 47.74 4.57 13.45
C SER A 27 48.50 3.88 14.60
N SER A 28 47.96 3.86 15.82
CA SER A 28 48.67 3.35 17.00
C SER A 28 48.37 1.90 17.40
N LEU A 29 47.64 1.12 16.59
CA LEU A 29 47.30 -0.29 16.91
C LEU A 29 47.68 -1.29 15.79
N LEU A 30 48.75 -1.00 15.04
CA LEU A 30 49.24 -1.88 13.97
C LEU A 30 50.76 -2.11 14.05
N LYS A 31 51.28 -2.39 15.26
CA LYS A 31 52.65 -2.95 15.43
C LYS A 31 52.76 -3.84 16.68
N GLN A 32 51.96 -4.89 16.78
CA GLN A 32 52.38 -6.11 17.51
C GLN A 32 51.85 -7.30 16.73
N GLY A 33 52.77 -8.15 16.25
CA GLY A 33 52.42 -9.36 15.51
C GLY A 33 51.54 -10.27 16.38
N ILE A 34 50.54 -10.90 15.76
CA ILE A 34 49.64 -11.83 16.43
C ILE A 34 50.50 -12.95 17.03
N PRO A 35 50.50 -13.14 18.36
CA PRO A 35 51.30 -14.17 18.98
C PRO A 35 50.79 -15.54 18.52
N THR A 36 51.70 -16.49 18.28
CA THR A 36 51.40 -17.80 17.68
C THR A 36 50.31 -18.59 18.41
N TRP A 37 50.09 -18.35 19.71
CA TRP A 37 49.00 -18.95 20.47
C TRP A 37 47.60 -18.46 20.04
N ALA A 38 47.46 -17.22 19.56
CA ALA A 38 46.18 -16.68 19.09
C ALA A 38 45.77 -17.30 17.74
N ILE A 39 46.73 -17.70 16.91
CA ILE A 39 46.47 -18.45 15.67
C ILE A 39 45.97 -19.86 16.02
N ILE A 40 46.56 -20.51 17.03
CA ILE A 40 46.13 -21.84 17.47
C ILE A 40 44.70 -21.78 18.03
N VAL A 41 44.35 -20.76 18.82
CA VAL A 41 42.99 -20.58 19.34
C VAL A 41 41.98 -20.31 18.23
N LEU A 42 42.31 -19.48 17.23
CA LEU A 42 41.46 -19.24 16.06
C LEU A 42 41.24 -20.51 15.24
N SER A 43 42.28 -21.34 15.03
CA SER A 43 42.14 -22.62 14.34
C SER A 43 41.24 -23.60 15.08
N VAL A 44 41.32 -23.66 16.41
CA VAL A 44 40.44 -24.50 17.24
C VAL A 44 39.00 -23.98 17.22
N CYS A 45 38.78 -22.66 17.24
CA CYS A 45 37.46 -22.06 17.08
C CYS A 45 36.86 -22.33 15.69
N PHE A 46 37.66 -22.25 14.61
CA PHE A 46 37.19 -22.60 13.26
C PHE A 46 36.84 -24.08 13.11
N LEU A 47 37.56 -24.98 13.77
CA LEU A 47 37.21 -26.41 13.80
C LEU A 47 35.94 -26.66 14.64
N ALA A 48 35.73 -25.94 15.73
CA ALA A 48 34.50 -26.05 16.53
C ALA A 48 33.27 -25.47 15.81
N ILE A 49 33.42 -24.32 15.12
CA ILE A 49 32.34 -23.70 14.33
C ILE A 49 32.06 -24.54 13.07
N GLY A 50 33.09 -25.10 12.43
CA GLY A 50 32.93 -26.04 11.31
C GLY A 50 32.27 -27.35 11.73
N GLY A 51 32.59 -27.87 12.93
CA GLY A 51 31.94 -29.06 13.49
C GLY A 51 30.47 -28.83 13.86
N LEU A 52 30.15 -27.68 14.44
CA LEU A 52 28.76 -27.27 14.70
C LEU A 52 27.99 -27.00 13.40
N GLY A 53 28.63 -26.40 12.41
CA GLY A 53 28.05 -26.19 11.08
C GLY A 53 27.80 -27.50 10.33
N TYR A 54 28.71 -28.47 10.44
CA TYR A 54 28.53 -29.81 9.86
C TYR A 54 27.42 -30.59 10.57
N ALA A 55 27.34 -30.55 11.90
CA ALA A 55 26.25 -31.18 12.64
C ALA A 55 24.89 -30.51 12.38
N TYR A 56 24.86 -29.18 12.21
CA TYR A 56 23.66 -28.44 11.82
C TYR A 56 23.24 -28.75 10.37
N TRP A 57 24.19 -28.87 9.45
CA TRP A 57 23.94 -29.26 8.07
C TRP A 57 23.44 -30.71 7.97
N ASP A 58 24.08 -31.65 8.68
CA ASP A 58 23.72 -33.08 8.73
C ASP A 58 22.31 -33.29 9.31
N PHE A 59 21.98 -32.62 10.42
CA PHE A 59 20.64 -32.63 11.03
C PHE A 59 19.54 -32.08 10.10
N PHE A 60 19.86 -31.11 9.23
CA PHE A 60 18.92 -30.57 8.25
C PHE A 60 18.89 -31.38 6.94
N THR A 61 19.99 -32.03 6.53
CA THR A 61 20.02 -32.90 5.35
C THR A 61 19.34 -34.25 5.60
N ASP A 62 19.37 -34.77 6.83
CA ASP A 62 18.63 -35.98 7.19
C ASP A 62 17.10 -35.77 7.17
N LYS A 63 16.63 -34.53 7.42
CA LYS A 63 15.22 -34.16 7.19
C LYS A 63 14.85 -34.00 5.71
N LYS A 64 15.83 -33.77 4.82
CA LYS A 64 15.61 -33.71 3.36
C LYS A 64 15.62 -35.08 2.68
N ASN A 65 16.02 -36.14 3.37
CA ASN A 65 16.08 -37.51 2.83
C ASN A 65 14.96 -38.44 3.34
N GLN A 66 13.86 -37.89 3.87
CA GLN A 66 12.59 -38.61 3.76
C GLN A 66 12.05 -38.42 2.35
N THR A 67 12.61 -39.22 1.44
CA THR A 67 12.00 -39.52 0.15
C THR A 67 10.66 -40.18 0.42
N THR A 68 9.59 -39.39 0.45
CA THR A 68 8.24 -39.92 0.30
C THR A 68 8.18 -40.50 -1.10
N THR A 69 8.32 -41.82 -1.18
CA THR A 69 8.08 -42.60 -2.38
C THR A 69 6.68 -42.26 -2.89
N TYR A 70 6.60 -41.55 -4.02
CA TYR A 70 5.34 -41.37 -4.75
C TYR A 70 4.86 -42.75 -5.16
N SER A 71 3.79 -43.21 -4.51
CA SER A 71 2.98 -44.31 -5.00
C SER A 71 1.78 -43.67 -5.70
N GLU A 72 1.53 -44.04 -6.96
CA GLU A 72 0.27 -43.76 -7.63
C GLU A 72 -0.87 -44.23 -6.72
N VAL A 73 -1.68 -43.28 -6.23
CA VAL A 73 -2.90 -43.63 -5.49
C VAL A 73 -3.95 -44.04 -6.51
N ASN A 74 -4.10 -45.34 -6.62
CA ASN A 74 -5.22 -45.98 -7.29
C ASN A 74 -6.50 -45.66 -6.50
N ASP A 75 -7.48 -45.12 -7.20
CA ASP A 75 -8.80 -44.76 -6.72
C ASP A 75 -9.50 -45.99 -6.10
N LYS A 76 -9.64 -45.99 -4.75
CA LYS A 76 -10.56 -46.77 -3.89
C LYS A 76 -9.95 -47.03 -2.50
N GLN A 77 -10.04 -46.08 -1.57
CA GLN A 77 -10.17 -46.43 -0.15
C GLN A 77 -11.10 -45.47 0.60
N GLN A 78 -12.00 -46.08 1.36
CA GLN A 78 -13.11 -45.47 2.09
C GLN A 78 -12.60 -44.53 3.19
N VAL A 79 -13.05 -43.28 3.16
CA VAL A 79 -12.78 -42.27 4.19
C VAL A 79 -13.67 -42.55 5.40
N ASN A 80 -13.04 -42.75 6.56
CA ASN A 80 -13.72 -42.85 7.84
C ASN A 80 -13.84 -41.43 8.43
N THR A 81 -15.04 -40.86 8.40
CA THR A 81 -15.31 -39.48 8.82
C THR A 81 -15.29 -39.36 10.35
N GLN A 82 -14.35 -38.59 10.90
CA GLN A 82 -14.49 -38.05 12.25
C GLN A 82 -15.23 -36.70 12.17
N GLN A 83 -16.34 -36.60 12.89
CA GLN A 83 -17.11 -35.35 13.00
C GLN A 83 -16.28 -34.29 13.73
N VAL A 84 -15.98 -33.20 13.03
CA VAL A 84 -15.52 -31.93 13.61
C VAL A 84 -16.59 -31.41 14.56
N SER A 85 -16.18 -30.97 15.75
CA SER A 85 -17.12 -30.54 16.79
C SER A 85 -17.85 -29.25 16.37
N SER A 86 -19.10 -29.13 16.81
CA SER A 86 -19.99 -28.00 16.50
C SER A 86 -19.42 -26.62 16.86
N GLU A 87 -18.46 -26.54 17.78
CA GLU A 87 -17.82 -25.27 18.18
C GLU A 87 -16.89 -24.69 17.12
N GLU A 88 -16.16 -25.52 16.36
CA GLU A 88 -15.30 -25.04 15.26
C GLU A 88 -16.11 -24.57 14.05
N LEU A 89 -17.25 -25.22 13.78
CA LEU A 89 -18.20 -24.79 12.75
C LEU A 89 -18.82 -23.43 13.08
N THR A 90 -19.09 -23.18 14.37
CA THR A 90 -19.68 -21.91 14.82
C THR A 90 -18.67 -20.77 14.70
N LYS A 91 -17.40 -20.99 15.09
CA LYS A 91 -16.32 -19.99 14.93
C LYS A 91 -16.04 -19.64 13.47
N LYS A 92 -16.07 -20.62 12.56
CA LYS A 92 -15.90 -20.37 11.11
C LYS A 92 -17.11 -19.64 10.50
N GLN A 93 -18.32 -19.94 10.98
CA GLN A 93 -19.53 -19.23 10.56
C GLN A 93 -19.58 -17.78 11.06
N GLU A 94 -19.07 -17.51 12.27
CA GLU A 94 -18.93 -16.14 12.80
C GLU A 94 -17.88 -15.32 12.03
N ALA A 95 -16.74 -15.91 11.66
CA ALA A 95 -15.73 -15.25 10.83
C ALA A 95 -16.24 -14.93 9.41
N HIS A 96 -16.99 -15.85 8.79
CA HIS A 96 -17.62 -15.62 7.49
C HIS A 96 -18.75 -14.58 7.55
N ALA A 97 -19.47 -14.48 8.68
CA ALA A 97 -20.48 -13.44 8.89
C ALA A 97 -19.86 -12.03 9.00
N GLN A 98 -18.64 -11.90 9.55
CA GLN A 98 -17.91 -10.62 9.61
C GLN A 98 -17.33 -10.19 8.25
N GLN A 99 -16.99 -11.12 7.36
CA GLN A 99 -16.46 -10.82 6.02
C GLN A 99 -17.54 -10.24 5.08
N VAL A 100 -18.78 -10.74 5.18
CA VAL A 100 -19.95 -10.22 4.43
C VAL A 100 -20.30 -8.78 4.84
N ASP A 101 -19.96 -8.37 6.06
CA ASP A 101 -20.13 -6.99 6.55
C ASP A 101 -19.15 -6.01 5.87
N ARG A 102 -17.89 -6.41 5.67
CA ARG A 102 -16.85 -5.53 5.05
C ARG A 102 -17.12 -5.24 3.59
N VAL A 103 -17.51 -6.24 2.80
CA VAL A 103 -17.85 -6.04 1.38
C VAL A 103 -19.05 -5.09 1.24
N THR A 104 -20.02 -5.25 2.14
CA THR A 104 -21.21 -4.39 2.18
C THR A 104 -20.84 -2.95 2.55
N LEU A 105 -19.99 -2.79 3.57
CA LEU A 105 -19.45 -1.49 3.99
C LEU A 105 -18.71 -0.78 2.85
N ILE A 106 -17.79 -1.47 2.18
CA ILE A 106 -17.03 -0.92 1.04
C ILE A 106 -17.99 -0.45 -0.05
N LYS A 107 -18.94 -1.30 -0.47
CA LYS A 107 -19.91 -0.95 -1.51
C LYS A 107 -20.77 0.25 -1.12
N GLU A 108 -21.23 0.31 0.13
CA GLU A 108 -22.04 1.43 0.61
C GLU A 108 -21.25 2.74 0.60
N ILE A 109 -19.99 2.71 1.03
CA ILE A 109 -19.13 3.89 1.08
C ILE A 109 -18.75 4.34 -0.33
N GLN A 110 -18.42 3.41 -1.22
CA GLN A 110 -18.11 3.71 -2.62
C GLN A 110 -19.22 4.54 -3.28
N GLN A 111 -20.50 4.28 -3.01
CA GLN A 111 -21.59 5.08 -3.59
C GLN A 111 -21.61 6.56 -3.13
N LYS A 112 -20.85 6.91 -2.09
CA LYS A 112 -20.76 8.24 -1.49
C LYS A 112 -19.39 8.89 -1.70
N VAL A 113 -18.50 8.23 -2.45
CA VAL A 113 -17.19 8.75 -2.89
C VAL A 113 -17.29 9.16 -4.36
N PHE A 114 -16.60 10.24 -4.70
CA PHE A 114 -16.62 10.84 -6.04
C PHE A 114 -15.20 11.05 -6.53
N THR A 115 -14.99 10.85 -7.82
CA THR A 115 -13.83 11.43 -8.51
C THR A 115 -14.11 12.92 -8.69
N VAL A 116 -13.18 13.76 -8.27
CA VAL A 116 -13.24 15.22 -8.43
C VAL A 116 -12.35 15.61 -9.59
N LEU A 117 -12.94 16.23 -10.60
CA LEU A 117 -12.27 16.67 -11.82
C LEU A 117 -12.27 18.20 -11.87
N SER A 118 -11.08 18.79 -11.90
CA SER A 118 -10.81 20.19 -12.19
C SER A 118 -10.07 20.29 -13.53
N ASN A 119 -9.87 21.48 -14.11
CA ASN A 119 -9.23 21.58 -15.43
C ASN A 119 -7.79 21.06 -15.44
N ASN A 120 -7.08 21.14 -14.31
CA ASN A 120 -5.65 20.83 -14.22
C ASN A 120 -5.31 19.68 -13.25
N SER A 121 -6.31 19.16 -12.52
CA SER A 121 -6.07 18.17 -11.47
C SER A 121 -7.26 17.22 -11.31
N GLN A 122 -6.94 16.00 -10.89
CA GLN A 122 -7.91 14.97 -10.54
C GLN A 122 -7.60 14.45 -9.14
N GLY A 123 -8.65 14.26 -8.35
CA GLY A 123 -8.57 13.61 -7.05
C GLY A 123 -9.89 12.94 -6.69
N SER A 124 -10.13 12.84 -5.40
CA SER A 124 -11.30 12.22 -4.80
C SER A 124 -12.01 13.19 -3.86
N GLY A 125 -13.26 12.88 -3.56
CA GLY A 125 -14.03 13.55 -2.53
C GLY A 125 -15.12 12.63 -2.00
N PHE A 126 -15.75 13.01 -0.90
CA PHE A 126 -16.84 12.21 -0.33
C PHE A 126 -17.96 13.07 0.25
N LEU A 127 -19.17 12.53 0.23
CA LEU A 127 -20.35 13.20 0.77
C LEU A 127 -20.28 13.27 2.30
N TYR A 128 -20.01 14.48 2.80
CA TYR A 128 -19.82 14.77 4.22
C TYR A 128 -21.13 15.15 4.92
N LYS A 129 -22.02 15.89 4.24
CA LYS A 129 -23.23 16.42 4.87
C LYS A 129 -24.40 16.48 3.90
N LYS A 130 -25.62 16.30 4.44
CA LYS A 130 -26.89 16.51 3.73
C LYS A 130 -26.94 17.89 3.10
N GLY A 131 -27.60 18.01 1.94
CA GLY A 131 -27.53 19.20 1.10
C GLY A 131 -26.43 19.13 0.05
N GLY A 132 -25.74 18.00 -0.09
CA GLY A 132 -24.80 17.77 -1.19
C GLY A 132 -23.41 18.33 -0.93
N TYR A 133 -22.94 18.34 0.32
CA TYR A 133 -21.62 18.88 0.65
C TYR A 133 -20.56 17.79 0.58
N VAL A 134 -19.58 17.98 -0.31
CA VAL A 134 -18.51 17.05 -0.61
C VAL A 134 -17.18 17.62 -0.13
N ILE A 135 -16.47 16.89 0.73
CA ILE A 135 -15.12 17.24 1.16
C ILE A 135 -14.11 16.73 0.13
N THR A 136 -13.06 17.51 -0.11
CA THR A 136 -11.87 17.11 -0.89
C THR A 136 -10.63 17.86 -0.38
N ASN A 137 -9.47 17.66 -1.02
CA ASN A 137 -8.28 18.45 -0.74
C ASN A 137 -8.26 19.76 -1.52
N ALA A 138 -7.57 20.77 -0.97
CA ALA A 138 -7.43 22.06 -1.63
C ALA A 138 -6.61 21.94 -2.91
N HIS A 139 -5.53 21.14 -2.90
CA HIS A 139 -4.69 20.92 -4.08
C HIS A 139 -5.38 20.16 -5.23
N VAL A 140 -6.53 19.53 -4.99
CA VAL A 140 -7.33 18.87 -6.02
C VAL A 140 -8.14 19.90 -6.81
N VAL A 141 -8.64 20.95 -6.15
CA VAL A 141 -9.46 21.99 -6.78
C VAL A 141 -8.67 23.22 -7.22
N GLN A 142 -7.49 23.46 -6.65
CA GLN A 142 -6.53 24.49 -7.05
C GLN A 142 -7.09 25.93 -7.23
N GLY A 143 -8.16 26.27 -6.51
CA GLY A 143 -8.82 27.58 -6.61
C GLY A 143 -9.78 27.71 -7.80
N GLU A 144 -10.09 26.62 -8.49
CA GLU A 144 -11.22 26.55 -9.43
C GLU A 144 -12.55 26.66 -8.68
N VAL A 145 -13.50 27.35 -9.28
CA VAL A 145 -14.84 27.57 -8.69
C VAL A 145 -15.78 26.45 -9.07
N ASP A 146 -15.71 25.99 -10.31
CA ASP A 146 -16.58 24.97 -10.86
C ASP A 146 -15.75 23.71 -11.10
N VAL A 147 -16.28 22.57 -10.64
CA VAL A 147 -15.65 21.25 -10.78
C VAL A 147 -16.69 20.23 -11.23
N THR A 148 -16.23 19.11 -11.77
CA THR A 148 -17.08 17.98 -12.11
C THR A 148 -16.90 16.86 -11.09
N LEU A 149 -18.01 16.34 -10.57
CA LEU A 149 -18.04 15.18 -9.70
C LEU A 149 -18.53 13.97 -10.48
N ARG A 150 -17.73 12.91 -10.51
CA ARG A 150 -18.07 11.63 -11.12
C ARG A 150 -18.30 10.58 -10.04
N ASN A 151 -19.48 9.97 -10.01
CA ASN A 151 -19.83 8.92 -9.05
C ASN A 151 -19.29 7.54 -9.47
N ALA A 152 -19.47 6.53 -8.61
CA ALA A 152 -19.04 5.15 -8.84
C ALA A 152 -19.61 4.46 -10.10
N ASN A 153 -20.63 5.06 -10.72
CA ASN A 153 -21.27 4.54 -11.94
C ASN A 153 -20.80 5.32 -13.18
N GLY A 154 -19.74 6.12 -13.07
CA GLY A 154 -19.25 6.99 -14.14
C GLY A 154 -20.12 8.20 -14.45
N GLN A 155 -21.18 8.48 -13.67
CA GLN A 155 -22.07 9.61 -13.97
C GLN A 155 -21.48 10.91 -13.45
N GLU A 156 -21.38 11.89 -14.34
CA GLU A 156 -20.86 13.22 -14.03
C GLU A 156 -21.97 14.19 -13.62
N SER A 157 -21.63 15.05 -12.68
CA SER A 157 -22.51 16.07 -12.12
C SER A 157 -21.72 17.32 -11.76
N PRO A 158 -22.29 18.52 -11.91
CA PRO A 158 -21.60 19.75 -11.57
C PRO A 158 -21.46 19.92 -10.05
N GLY A 159 -20.33 20.46 -9.62
CA GLY A 159 -20.07 20.91 -8.25
C GLY A 159 -19.50 22.32 -8.24
N THR A 160 -19.78 23.07 -7.18
CA THR A 160 -19.21 24.41 -6.96
C THR A 160 -18.38 24.39 -5.69
N VAL A 161 -17.13 24.83 -5.76
CA VAL A 161 -16.27 25.02 -4.59
C VAL A 161 -16.83 26.20 -3.79
N ILE A 162 -17.28 25.92 -2.56
CA ILE A 162 -17.85 26.90 -1.63
C ILE A 162 -16.94 27.17 -0.42
N GLY A 163 -15.83 26.45 -0.33
CA GLY A 163 -14.84 26.59 0.72
C GLY A 163 -13.50 26.06 0.22
N ILE A 164 -12.44 26.81 0.44
CA ILE A 164 -11.07 26.38 0.14
C ILE A 164 -10.14 27.04 1.14
N SER A 165 -9.17 26.28 1.62
CA SER A 165 -8.22 26.71 2.62
C SER A 165 -6.86 26.98 1.97
N ASP A 166 -6.29 28.15 2.27
CA ASP A 166 -4.96 28.58 1.83
C ASP A 166 -3.82 28.04 2.73
N ARG A 167 -4.17 27.37 3.83
CA ARG A 167 -3.25 26.94 4.89
C ARG A 167 -3.29 25.45 5.16
N TYR A 168 -4.49 24.91 5.27
CA TYR A 168 -4.76 23.48 5.40
C TYR A 168 -5.22 22.95 4.05
N ASP A 169 -4.78 21.75 3.68
CA ASP A 169 -5.07 21.16 2.37
C ASP A 169 -6.49 20.56 2.30
N ILE A 170 -7.51 21.40 2.49
CA ILE A 170 -8.92 21.01 2.49
C ILE A 170 -9.77 21.99 1.69
N ALA A 171 -10.80 21.45 1.04
CA ALA A 171 -11.82 22.22 0.34
C ALA A 171 -13.20 21.57 0.51
N LEU A 172 -14.24 22.36 0.27
CA LEU A 172 -15.63 21.96 0.35
C LEU A 172 -16.34 22.33 -0.95
N ILE A 173 -16.95 21.33 -1.56
CA ILE A 173 -17.74 21.43 -2.79
C ILE A 173 -19.22 21.30 -2.41
N HIS A 174 -20.07 22.08 -3.05
CA HIS A 174 -21.51 21.93 -3.02
C HIS A 174 -21.99 21.32 -4.34
N ALA A 175 -22.71 20.21 -4.24
CA ALA A 175 -23.18 19.39 -5.33
C ALA A 175 -24.69 19.13 -5.20
N PRO A 176 -25.53 19.99 -5.80
CA PRO A 176 -26.99 19.94 -5.62
C PRO A 176 -27.62 18.58 -5.99
N SER A 177 -27.02 17.85 -6.94
CA SER A 177 -27.48 16.53 -7.37
C SER A 177 -27.51 15.48 -6.24
N TYR A 178 -26.77 15.70 -5.15
CA TYR A 178 -26.68 14.79 -4.01
C TYR A 178 -27.30 15.37 -2.73
N GLN A 179 -28.19 16.37 -2.84
CA GLN A 179 -28.80 17.04 -1.68
C GLN A 179 -29.57 16.09 -0.75
N ASP A 180 -30.22 15.07 -1.33
CA ASP A 180 -31.10 14.12 -0.64
C ASP A 180 -30.37 12.81 -0.26
N THR A 181 -29.12 12.65 -0.67
CA THR A 181 -28.29 11.47 -0.38
C THR A 181 -27.83 11.49 1.08
N GLN A 182 -27.86 10.33 1.74
CA GLN A 182 -27.31 10.22 3.10
C GLN A 182 -25.78 10.34 3.05
N PRO A 183 -25.17 11.24 3.84
CA PRO A 183 -23.72 11.37 3.90
C PRO A 183 -23.08 10.17 4.61
N LEU A 184 -21.75 10.10 4.55
CA LEU A 184 -20.98 9.21 5.40
C LEU A 184 -21.09 9.63 6.87
N GLY A 185 -21.05 8.64 7.76
CA GLY A 185 -20.83 8.90 9.19
C GLY A 185 -19.43 9.46 9.42
N ILE A 186 -19.25 10.22 10.50
CA ILE A 186 -17.97 10.84 10.83
C ILE A 186 -17.59 10.53 12.27
N GLU A 187 -16.30 10.35 12.50
CA GLU A 187 -15.73 10.33 13.84
C GLU A 187 -15.34 11.75 14.25
N THR A 188 -15.71 12.13 15.47
CA THR A 188 -15.52 13.49 16.01
C THR A 188 -14.37 13.57 17.00
N THR A 189 -13.70 12.44 17.24
CA THR A 189 -12.59 12.31 18.16
C THR A 189 -11.34 11.75 17.48
N GLU A 190 -10.21 11.80 18.18
CA GLU A 190 -8.96 11.27 17.65
C GLU A 190 -8.97 9.73 17.64
N SER A 191 -8.66 9.14 16.49
CA SER A 191 -8.45 7.69 16.34
C SER A 191 -7.07 7.22 16.82
N PRO A 192 -6.98 6.05 17.48
CA PRO A 192 -5.73 5.50 18.01
C PRO A 192 -4.87 4.81 16.93
N ILE A 193 -3.57 4.68 17.20
CA ILE A 193 -2.65 3.81 16.44
C ILE A 193 -3.11 2.35 16.56
N GLY A 194 -2.98 1.59 15.47
CA GLY A 194 -3.41 0.20 15.36
C GLY A 194 -4.87 0.02 14.98
N LEU A 195 -5.63 1.13 14.82
CA LEU A 195 -6.97 1.08 14.25
C LEU A 195 -6.89 0.63 12.78
N GLU A 196 -7.67 -0.39 12.43
CA GLU A 196 -7.82 -0.86 11.06
C GLU A 196 -8.70 0.11 10.26
N VAL A 197 -8.25 0.46 9.07
CA VAL A 197 -8.82 1.51 8.25
C VAL A 197 -8.94 1.10 6.79
N ILE A 198 -9.88 1.72 6.09
CA ILE A 198 -10.02 1.64 4.64
C ILE A 198 -9.83 3.04 4.06
N ALA A 199 -8.86 3.20 3.17
CA ALA A 199 -8.72 4.40 2.37
C ALA A 199 -9.49 4.22 1.06
N PHE A 200 -10.35 5.18 0.74
CA PHE A 200 -11.08 5.21 -0.52
C PHE A 200 -10.58 6.33 -1.41
N GLY A 201 -10.64 6.12 -2.72
CA GLY A 201 -10.36 7.14 -3.70
C GLY A 201 -10.47 6.65 -5.13
N SER A 202 -10.06 7.49 -6.08
CA SER A 202 -10.12 7.20 -7.51
C SER A 202 -8.73 7.24 -8.16
N PRO A 203 -7.81 6.34 -7.77
CA PRO A 203 -6.46 6.34 -8.30
C PRO A 203 -6.46 6.13 -9.82
N GLN A 204 -5.75 6.98 -10.56
CA GLN A 204 -5.59 6.89 -12.02
C GLN A 204 -6.90 6.80 -12.84
N GLY A 205 -8.05 7.19 -12.27
CA GLY A 205 -9.35 7.10 -12.94
C GLY A 205 -10.11 5.79 -12.73
N PHE A 206 -9.54 4.82 -12.00
CA PHE A 206 -10.29 3.70 -11.44
C PHE A 206 -11.18 4.22 -10.33
N GLU A 207 -12.48 4.34 -10.58
CA GLU A 207 -13.40 4.97 -9.68
C GLU A 207 -13.51 4.18 -8.38
N ASN A 208 -13.28 4.87 -7.26
CA ASN A 208 -13.72 4.44 -5.94
C ASN A 208 -13.03 3.15 -5.45
N SER A 209 -11.76 2.94 -5.78
CA SER A 209 -10.89 1.91 -5.20
C SER A 209 -10.83 2.02 -3.67
N ALA A 210 -10.69 0.87 -3.01
CA ALA A 210 -10.57 0.75 -1.57
C ALA A 210 -9.29 -0.02 -1.21
N SER A 211 -8.49 0.55 -0.31
CA SER A 211 -7.26 -0.07 0.21
C SER A 211 -7.33 -0.18 1.72
N ILE A 212 -7.04 -1.37 2.25
CA ILE A 212 -7.13 -1.65 3.69
C ILE A 212 -5.73 -1.52 4.32
N GLY A 213 -5.68 -1.01 5.54
CA GLY A 213 -4.47 -0.94 6.34
C GLY A 213 -4.77 -0.55 7.78
N TYR A 214 -3.80 0.08 8.44
CA TYR A 214 -3.83 0.50 9.83
C TYR A 214 -3.29 1.90 9.99
N ILE A 215 -3.73 2.59 11.05
CA ILE A 215 -3.03 3.78 11.54
C ILE A 215 -1.71 3.33 12.17
N THR A 216 -0.59 3.67 11.54
CA THR A 216 0.77 3.32 12.00
C THR A 216 1.43 4.45 12.79
N GLY A 217 0.85 5.65 12.76
CA GLY A 217 1.32 6.80 13.53
C GLY A 217 0.27 7.91 13.59
N ASN A 218 0.34 8.73 14.62
CA ASN A 218 -0.53 9.90 14.79
C ASN A 218 0.30 11.13 15.21
N LYS A 219 -0.38 12.28 15.36
CA LYS A 219 0.20 13.51 15.92
C LYS A 219 1.46 13.99 15.20
N ARG A 220 1.55 13.75 13.89
CA ARG A 220 2.65 14.26 13.09
C ARG A 220 2.30 15.66 12.58
N ASP A 221 3.21 16.60 12.79
CA ASP A 221 3.12 17.92 12.22
C ASP A 221 4.14 18.01 11.09
N MET A 222 3.69 18.41 9.91
CA MET A 222 4.58 18.72 8.80
C MET A 222 4.17 20.01 8.09
N LYS A 223 5.15 20.63 7.45
CA LYS A 223 4.89 21.68 6.48
C LYS A 223 5.43 21.21 5.15
N LEU A 224 4.55 21.05 4.17
CA LEU A 224 4.89 20.61 2.83
C LEU A 224 4.30 21.59 1.83
N GLU A 225 5.12 22.02 0.87
CA GLU A 225 4.77 23.08 -0.07
C GLU A 225 4.20 24.31 0.66
N ASN A 226 2.94 24.64 0.36
CA ASN A 226 2.22 25.78 0.92
C ASN A 226 1.31 25.40 2.11
N PHE A 227 1.18 24.11 2.43
CA PHE A 227 0.25 23.63 3.45
C PHE A 227 0.92 23.29 4.77
N ILE A 228 0.15 23.46 5.84
CA ILE A 228 0.50 23.05 7.19
C ILE A 228 -0.40 21.89 7.55
N TYR A 229 0.21 20.72 7.71
CA TYR A 229 -0.43 19.50 8.14
C TYR A 229 -0.20 19.33 9.63
N LYS A 230 -1.29 19.28 10.40
CA LYS A 230 -1.24 19.13 11.85
C LYS A 230 -1.86 17.83 12.29
N GLN A 231 -1.19 17.16 13.20
CA GLN A 231 -1.63 15.92 13.83
C GLN A 231 -2.06 14.81 12.86
N ILE A 232 -1.47 14.75 11.67
CA ILE A 232 -1.90 13.81 10.61
C ILE A 232 -1.73 12.35 11.03
N TYR A 233 -2.62 11.51 10.50
CA TYR A 233 -2.52 10.07 10.60
C TYR A 233 -1.54 9.56 9.56
N GLN A 234 -0.57 8.77 9.99
CA GLN A 234 0.21 7.92 9.11
C GLN A 234 -0.50 6.59 8.98
N VAL A 235 -0.66 6.12 7.74
CA VAL A 235 -1.29 4.83 7.46
C VAL A 235 -0.37 3.99 6.58
N ASP A 236 -0.53 2.67 6.63
CA ASP A 236 0.07 1.73 5.68
C ASP A 236 -0.93 1.25 4.61
N ALA A 237 -2.19 1.69 4.69
CA ALA A 237 -3.12 1.59 3.58
C ALA A 237 -2.55 2.32 2.34
N GLN A 238 -2.68 1.70 1.18
CA GLN A 238 -2.16 2.25 -0.08
C GLN A 238 -2.91 3.55 -0.43
N ILE A 239 -2.18 4.68 -0.44
CA ILE A 239 -2.67 5.99 -0.88
C ILE A 239 -1.83 6.44 -2.07
N ASP A 240 -2.42 6.44 -3.26
CA ASP A 240 -1.76 6.84 -4.51
C ASP A 240 -2.40 8.08 -5.14
N LYS A 241 -1.76 8.62 -6.19
CA LYS A 241 -2.31 9.72 -7.00
C LYS A 241 -3.74 9.42 -7.43
N GLY A 242 -4.65 10.33 -7.12
CA GLY A 242 -6.09 10.20 -7.33
C GLY A 242 -6.87 9.85 -6.07
N SER A 243 -6.22 9.32 -5.02
CA SER A 243 -6.86 9.08 -3.71
C SER A 243 -6.96 10.33 -2.85
N SER A 244 -6.17 11.37 -3.16
CA SER A 244 -6.20 12.67 -2.47
C SER A 244 -7.61 13.26 -2.43
N GLY A 245 -8.08 13.57 -1.24
CA GLY A 245 -9.40 14.12 -0.94
C GLY A 245 -10.45 13.06 -0.62
N GLY A 246 -10.15 11.78 -0.84
CA GLY A 246 -11.01 10.66 -0.47
C GLY A 246 -11.01 10.39 1.04
N PRO A 247 -11.99 9.61 1.54
CA PRO A 247 -12.13 9.36 2.97
C PRO A 247 -11.18 8.24 3.44
N LEU A 248 -10.66 8.41 4.65
CA LEU A 248 -10.10 7.33 5.47
C LEU A 248 -11.17 6.92 6.49
N VAL A 249 -11.52 5.64 6.51
CA VAL A 249 -12.68 5.11 7.25
C VAL A 249 -12.24 4.07 8.26
N ASP A 250 -12.80 4.11 9.46
CA ASP A 250 -12.68 3.02 10.45
C ASP A 250 -13.53 1.81 10.04
N VAL A 251 -12.90 0.64 9.89
CA VAL A 251 -13.56 -0.60 9.47
C VAL A 251 -14.71 -1.00 10.40
N ASN A 252 -14.59 -0.72 11.71
CA ASN A 252 -15.56 -1.21 12.70
C ASN A 252 -16.82 -0.36 12.77
N THR A 253 -16.68 0.94 12.53
CA THR A 253 -17.78 1.90 12.67
C THR A 253 -18.35 2.35 11.33
N GLY A 254 -17.57 2.22 10.25
CA GLY A 254 -17.89 2.79 8.95
C GLY A 254 -17.81 4.32 8.91
N ASN A 255 -17.31 4.95 9.98
CA ASN A 255 -17.20 6.40 10.07
C ASN A 255 -15.90 6.89 9.43
N VAL A 256 -15.98 8.04 8.77
CA VAL A 256 -14.81 8.75 8.26
C VAL A 256 -14.04 9.35 9.43
N ILE A 257 -12.77 8.99 9.53
CA ILE A 257 -11.84 9.50 10.55
C ILE A 257 -10.86 10.52 9.97
N GLY A 258 -10.63 10.49 8.65
CA GLY A 258 -9.66 11.36 7.99
C GLY A 258 -9.89 11.57 6.51
N ILE A 259 -9.07 12.46 5.93
CA ILE A 259 -9.07 12.83 4.51
C ILE A 259 -7.70 12.43 3.95
N ASN A 260 -7.68 11.45 3.05
CA ASN A 260 -6.45 11.01 2.35
C ASN A 260 -5.82 12.21 1.65
N SER A 261 -4.52 12.44 1.78
CA SER A 261 -3.93 13.70 1.28
C SER A 261 -2.52 13.55 0.71
N LEU A 262 -1.60 12.93 1.45
CA LEU A 262 -0.19 12.95 1.09
C LEU A 262 0.39 11.56 0.92
N LEU A 263 1.28 11.46 -0.06
CA LEU A 263 2.31 10.43 -0.12
C LEU A 263 3.66 11.15 0.05
N TYR A 264 4.32 10.93 1.18
CA TYR A 264 5.66 11.48 1.43
C TYR A 264 6.71 10.43 1.09
N THR A 265 7.54 10.75 0.11
CA THR A 265 8.66 9.90 -0.28
C THR A 265 9.94 10.46 0.34
N THR A 266 10.60 9.63 1.15
CA THR A 266 11.94 9.93 1.69
C THR A 266 13.00 9.90 0.58
N GLU A 267 14.19 10.45 0.86
CA GLU A 267 15.34 10.34 -0.05
C GLU A 267 15.76 8.87 -0.32
N THR A 268 15.35 7.93 0.54
CA THR A 268 15.58 6.49 0.38
C THR A 268 14.42 5.77 -0.33
N SER A 269 13.54 6.51 -1.01
CA SER A 269 12.37 5.99 -1.75
C SER A 269 11.35 5.22 -0.89
N THR A 270 11.37 5.40 0.43
CA THR A 270 10.32 4.89 1.32
C THR A 270 9.13 5.85 1.27
N ASN A 271 7.95 5.32 0.98
CA ASN A 271 6.70 6.06 0.91
C ASN A 271 5.94 5.98 2.24
N PHE A 272 5.46 7.12 2.73
CA PHE A 272 4.59 7.22 3.88
C PHE A 272 3.29 7.90 3.46
N ALA A 273 2.18 7.19 3.64
CA ALA A 273 0.86 7.71 3.36
C ALA A 273 0.31 8.48 4.57
N PHE A 274 -0.29 9.65 4.32
CA PHE A 274 -0.88 10.46 5.37
C PHE A 274 -2.28 10.98 5.06
N SER A 275 -3.08 11.05 6.13
CA SER A 275 -4.44 11.59 6.12
C SER A 275 -4.61 12.72 7.13
N ILE A 276 -5.36 13.75 6.74
CA ILE A 276 -5.74 14.87 7.61
C ILE A 276 -6.85 14.38 8.55
N PRO A 277 -6.75 14.53 9.88
CA PRO A 277 -7.79 14.08 10.80
C PRO A 277 -9.04 14.93 10.63
N LEU A 278 -10.16 14.29 10.27
CA LEU A 278 -11.40 15.00 9.94
C LEU A 278 -11.92 15.82 11.13
N TYR A 279 -11.85 15.24 12.34
CA TYR A 279 -12.28 15.89 13.58
C TYR A 279 -11.61 17.26 13.80
N SER A 280 -10.37 17.42 13.33
CA SER A 280 -9.58 18.66 13.53
C SER A 280 -9.98 19.80 12.59
N MET A 281 -10.83 19.52 11.60
CA MET A 281 -11.22 20.46 10.54
C MET A 281 -12.72 20.75 10.49
N LEU A 282 -13.52 20.12 11.37
CA LEU A 282 -15.00 20.22 11.35
C LEU A 282 -15.50 21.67 11.44
N ASP A 283 -14.94 22.47 12.35
CA ASP A 283 -15.33 23.88 12.51
C ASP A 283 -15.14 24.69 11.22
N GLN A 284 -14.12 24.36 10.43
CA GLN A 284 -13.85 25.03 9.16
C GLN A 284 -14.87 24.65 8.09
N PHE A 285 -15.22 23.37 7.98
CA PHE A 285 -16.27 22.91 7.07
C PHE A 285 -17.64 23.48 7.45
N GLU A 286 -18.00 23.47 8.73
CA GLU A 286 -19.26 24.06 9.23
C GLU A 286 -19.31 25.57 9.00
N GLY A 287 -18.18 26.27 9.14
CA GLY A 287 -18.05 27.68 8.80
C GLY A 287 -18.37 27.96 7.33
N TRP A 288 -17.85 27.14 6.40
CA TRP A 288 -18.15 27.28 4.97
C TRP A 288 -19.57 26.89 4.59
N VAL A 289 -20.18 25.91 5.27
CA VAL A 289 -21.60 25.60 5.08
C VAL A 289 -22.47 26.80 5.50
N ALA A 290 -22.17 27.41 6.64
CA ALA A 290 -22.92 28.56 7.15
C ALA A 290 -22.67 29.85 6.35
N LYS A 291 -21.44 30.04 5.88
CA LYS A 291 -21.01 31.20 5.09
C LYS A 291 -20.09 30.76 3.95
N PRO A 292 -20.66 30.35 2.81
CA PRO A 292 -19.90 30.01 1.62
C PRO A 292 -18.97 31.14 1.18
N LEU A 293 -17.78 30.78 0.72
CA LEU A 293 -16.90 31.70 0.01
C LEU A 293 -17.53 32.11 -1.32
N SER A 294 -17.32 33.36 -1.70
CA SER A 294 -17.62 33.83 -3.04
C SER A 294 -16.64 33.25 -4.07
N ALA A 295 -17.04 33.21 -5.32
CA ALA A 295 -16.18 32.79 -6.43
C ALA A 295 -14.86 33.57 -6.50
N ASN A 296 -14.84 34.84 -6.08
CA ASN A 296 -13.63 35.65 -6.04
C ASN A 296 -12.71 35.26 -4.87
N GLU A 297 -13.27 34.92 -3.72
CA GLU A 297 -12.50 34.42 -2.56
C GLU A 297 -11.88 33.06 -2.86
N VAL A 298 -12.60 32.16 -3.55
CA VAL A 298 -12.06 30.86 -3.99
C VAL A 298 -10.89 31.06 -4.95
N ARG A 299 -11.06 31.88 -6.00
CA ARG A 299 -10.00 32.17 -6.97
C ARG A 299 -8.80 32.88 -6.35
N ALA A 300 -8.98 33.65 -5.29
CA ALA A 300 -7.86 34.32 -4.62
C ALA A 300 -6.85 33.31 -4.03
N VAL A 301 -7.29 32.10 -3.70
CA VAL A 301 -6.43 31.00 -3.22
C VAL A 301 -5.64 30.34 -4.36
N ALA A 302 -6.08 30.46 -5.63
CA ALA A 302 -5.34 29.93 -6.79
C ALA A 302 -3.89 30.47 -6.86
N ASN A 303 -3.69 31.74 -6.46
CA ASN A 303 -2.37 32.38 -6.42
C ASN A 303 -1.38 31.71 -5.45
N VAL A 304 -1.87 30.93 -4.48
CA VAL A 304 -1.03 30.10 -3.60
C VAL A 304 -0.36 28.99 -4.42
N TYR A 305 -1.05 28.44 -5.43
CA TYR A 305 -0.55 27.37 -6.30
C TYR A 305 0.25 27.89 -7.51
N GLU A 306 0.04 29.13 -7.98
CA GLU A 306 0.82 29.70 -9.09
C GLU A 306 2.28 30.01 -8.71
N ASN A 307 2.55 30.31 -7.44
CA ASN A 307 3.92 30.55 -6.95
C ASN A 307 4.71 29.26 -6.65
N SER A 308 4.10 28.08 -6.76
CA SER A 308 4.79 26.79 -6.71
C SER A 308 5.14 26.29 -8.11
N GLN A 309 5.59 27.17 -9.02
CA GLN A 309 6.19 26.78 -10.29
C GLN A 309 7.26 25.70 -10.04
N GLN A 310 6.88 24.47 -10.42
CA GLN A 310 7.68 23.28 -10.65
C GLN A 310 8.90 23.10 -9.73
N SER A 311 8.65 22.48 -8.57
CA SER A 311 9.47 21.33 -8.21
C SER A 311 8.75 20.05 -8.63
N THR A 312 8.45 19.93 -9.93
CA THR A 312 8.54 18.59 -10.52
C THR A 312 10.00 18.21 -10.35
N ILE A 313 10.31 17.48 -9.28
CA ILE A 313 11.42 16.56 -9.33
C ILE A 313 10.99 15.57 -10.41
N GLU A 314 11.26 15.90 -11.68
CA GLU A 314 11.56 14.89 -12.67
C GLU A 314 12.80 14.20 -12.10
N THR A 315 12.56 13.23 -11.22
CA THR A 315 13.54 12.20 -10.97
C THR A 315 13.71 11.60 -12.35
N LYS A 316 14.86 11.84 -12.98
CA LYS A 316 15.30 11.00 -14.10
C LYS A 316 15.08 9.57 -13.62
N SER A 317 14.06 8.89 -14.16
CA SER A 317 13.82 7.50 -13.83
C SER A 317 15.10 6.78 -14.20
N THR A 318 15.69 6.17 -13.20
CA THR A 318 16.80 5.26 -13.42
C THR A 318 16.18 3.88 -13.52
N ASN A 319 16.75 3.00 -14.33
CA ASN A 319 16.28 1.62 -14.44
C ASN A 319 16.18 0.93 -13.05
N GLU A 320 16.96 1.37 -12.05
CA GLU A 320 16.87 0.89 -10.66
C GLU A 320 15.59 1.35 -9.94
N THR A 321 15.14 2.58 -10.15
CA THR A 321 13.90 3.10 -9.57
C THR A 321 12.69 2.38 -10.15
N ASP A 322 12.66 2.19 -11.46
CA ASP A 322 11.52 1.53 -12.11
C ASP A 322 11.48 0.03 -11.83
N ALA A 323 12.65 -0.61 -11.65
CA ALA A 323 12.73 -2.00 -11.19
C ALA A 323 12.17 -2.17 -9.77
N LEU A 324 12.47 -1.25 -8.85
CA LEU A 324 11.88 -1.26 -7.52
C LEU A 324 10.35 -1.15 -7.58
N LEU A 325 9.83 -0.23 -8.41
CA LEU A 325 8.40 -0.02 -8.57
C LEU A 325 7.71 -1.24 -9.20
N ALA A 326 8.35 -1.89 -10.19
CA ALA A 326 7.85 -3.14 -10.76
C ALA A 326 7.76 -4.25 -9.71
N GLY A 327 8.76 -4.39 -8.83
CA GLY A 327 8.72 -5.33 -7.71
C GLY A 327 7.57 -5.05 -6.74
N GLN A 328 7.37 -3.79 -6.36
CA GLN A 328 6.26 -3.36 -5.49
C GLN A 328 4.90 -3.60 -6.14
N PHE A 329 4.77 -3.32 -7.43
CA PHE A 329 3.56 -3.58 -8.20
C PHE A 329 3.16 -5.05 -8.17
N VAL A 330 4.12 -5.96 -8.35
CA VAL A 330 3.84 -7.41 -8.26
C VAL A 330 3.47 -7.79 -6.83
N GLN A 331 4.16 -7.28 -5.79
CA GLN A 331 3.74 -7.53 -4.40
C GLN A 331 2.28 -7.10 -4.13
N ALA A 332 1.85 -5.95 -4.67
CA ALA A 332 0.46 -5.51 -4.57
C ALA A 332 -0.49 -6.44 -5.32
N PHE A 333 -0.15 -6.85 -6.55
CA PHE A 333 -0.95 -7.82 -7.31
C PHE A 333 -1.20 -9.10 -6.51
N ARG A 334 -0.18 -9.58 -5.81
CA ARG A 334 -0.24 -10.82 -5.03
C ARG A 334 -1.27 -10.75 -3.90
N LEU A 335 -1.41 -9.59 -3.25
CA LEU A 335 -2.43 -9.36 -2.23
C LEU A 335 -3.84 -9.47 -2.83
N TYR A 336 -4.09 -8.78 -3.94
CA TYR A 336 -5.38 -8.85 -4.62
C TYR A 336 -5.65 -10.22 -5.24
N TYR A 337 -4.61 -10.95 -5.65
CA TYR A 337 -4.72 -12.30 -6.17
C TYR A 337 -5.16 -13.29 -5.10
N GLU A 338 -4.66 -13.17 -3.87
CA GLU A 338 -5.16 -13.97 -2.74
C GLU A 338 -6.67 -13.73 -2.51
N MET A 339 -7.11 -12.48 -2.57
CA MET A 339 -8.54 -12.14 -2.50
C MET A 339 -9.31 -12.75 -3.67
N ALA A 340 -8.80 -12.63 -4.89
CA ALA A 340 -9.41 -13.20 -6.09
C ALA A 340 -9.59 -14.72 -5.99
N LEU A 341 -8.60 -15.42 -5.46
CA LEU A 341 -8.64 -16.87 -5.25
C LEU A 341 -9.66 -17.28 -4.18
N ASN A 342 -9.69 -16.57 -3.06
CA ASN A 342 -10.55 -16.89 -1.92
C ASN A 342 -12.02 -16.54 -2.18
N GLU A 343 -12.27 -15.45 -2.90
CA GLU A 343 -13.63 -15.04 -3.28
C GLU A 343 -14.12 -15.75 -4.56
N GLY A 344 -13.21 -16.33 -5.35
CA GLY A 344 -13.53 -16.83 -6.68
C GLY A 344 -13.97 -15.72 -7.64
N ASP A 345 -13.46 -14.49 -7.43
CA ASP A 345 -13.84 -13.30 -8.19
C ASP A 345 -12.61 -12.70 -8.89
N PHE A 346 -12.57 -12.84 -10.21
CA PHE A 346 -11.47 -12.33 -11.03
C PHE A 346 -11.38 -10.79 -11.05
N TYR A 347 -12.45 -10.10 -10.68
CA TYR A 347 -12.52 -8.63 -10.70
C TYR A 347 -11.43 -7.96 -9.86
N TRP A 348 -10.98 -8.60 -8.78
CA TRP A 348 -9.94 -8.05 -7.89
C TRP A 348 -8.61 -7.76 -8.57
N ILE A 349 -8.28 -8.46 -9.67
CA ILE A 349 -6.97 -8.37 -10.32
C ILE A 349 -7.03 -7.97 -11.79
N ILE A 350 -8.22 -7.83 -12.37
CA ILE A 350 -8.42 -7.62 -13.81
C ILE A 350 -7.59 -6.44 -14.34
N ASP A 351 -7.58 -5.33 -13.60
CA ASP A 351 -6.90 -4.10 -13.99
C ASP A 351 -5.38 -4.14 -13.81
N MET A 352 -4.85 -5.18 -13.18
CA MET A 352 -3.41 -5.38 -12.99
C MET A 352 -2.81 -6.28 -14.07
N LEU A 353 -3.63 -6.90 -14.90
CA LEU A 353 -3.22 -7.79 -15.97
C LEU A 353 -3.26 -7.06 -17.32
N ALA A 354 -2.29 -7.36 -18.18
CA ALA A 354 -2.31 -6.85 -19.54
C ALA A 354 -3.48 -7.51 -20.31
N PRO A 355 -4.35 -6.72 -20.99
CA PRO A 355 -5.41 -7.29 -21.81
C PRO A 355 -4.87 -8.28 -22.83
N ASP A 356 -5.62 -9.35 -23.10
CA ASP A 356 -5.28 -10.43 -24.04
C ASP A 356 -4.00 -11.22 -23.72
N SER A 357 -3.36 -10.98 -22.58
CA SER A 357 -2.15 -11.67 -22.19
C SER A 357 -2.42 -13.08 -21.66
N SER A 358 -1.40 -13.93 -21.68
CA SER A 358 -1.48 -15.27 -21.06
C SER A 358 -1.83 -15.21 -19.58
N ALA A 359 -1.27 -14.26 -18.83
CA ALA A 359 -1.58 -14.12 -17.41
C ALA A 359 -3.07 -13.81 -17.20
N TYR A 360 -3.64 -12.93 -18.03
CA TYR A 360 -5.07 -12.63 -18.02
C TYR A 360 -5.91 -13.89 -18.22
N GLN A 361 -5.68 -14.59 -19.34
CA GLN A 361 -6.52 -15.73 -19.74
C GLN A 361 -6.40 -16.91 -18.77
N GLU A 362 -5.19 -17.20 -18.29
CA GLU A 362 -4.93 -18.33 -17.39
C GLU A 362 -5.53 -18.07 -16.00
N LEU A 363 -5.38 -16.87 -15.46
CA LEU A 363 -5.91 -16.55 -14.13
C LEU A 363 -7.42 -16.39 -14.14
N GLU A 364 -8.00 -15.76 -15.18
CA GLU A 364 -9.45 -15.69 -15.34
C GLU A 364 -10.05 -17.10 -15.36
N LYS A 365 -9.47 -17.98 -16.17
CA LYS A 365 -9.91 -19.38 -16.24
C LYS A 365 -9.76 -20.09 -14.89
N TYR A 366 -8.58 -19.99 -14.27
CA TYR A 366 -8.30 -20.68 -13.02
C TYR A 366 -9.20 -20.21 -11.87
N ILE A 367 -9.35 -18.89 -11.69
CA ILE A 367 -10.19 -18.32 -10.63
C ILE A 367 -11.66 -18.72 -10.84
N ASN A 368 -12.15 -18.66 -12.08
CA ASN A 368 -13.51 -19.10 -12.40
C ASN A 368 -13.71 -20.62 -12.17
N GLU A 369 -12.69 -21.44 -12.42
CA GLU A 369 -12.76 -22.88 -12.16
C GLU A 369 -12.85 -23.19 -10.67
N ILE A 370 -12.09 -22.49 -9.82
CA ILE A 370 -12.07 -22.72 -8.36
C ILE A 370 -13.17 -21.96 -7.60
N ALA A 371 -13.86 -21.03 -8.25
CA ALA A 371 -14.91 -20.24 -7.64
C ALA A 371 -16.01 -21.11 -7.01
N TYR A 372 -16.48 -20.72 -5.83
CA TYR A 372 -17.53 -21.41 -5.05
C TYR A 372 -17.21 -22.85 -4.64
N GLN A 373 -15.96 -23.31 -4.80
CA GLN A 373 -15.56 -24.64 -4.36
C GLN A 373 -15.17 -24.69 -2.88
N GLY A 374 -15.23 -23.58 -2.15
CA GLY A 374 -14.91 -23.53 -0.71
C GLY A 374 -13.43 -23.70 -0.39
N HIS A 375 -12.56 -23.45 -1.36
CA HIS A 375 -11.11 -23.42 -1.16
C HIS A 375 -10.70 -22.18 -0.36
N TYR A 376 -9.62 -22.30 0.39
CA TYR A 376 -9.01 -21.20 1.12
C TYR A 376 -7.49 -21.23 0.93
N PHE A 377 -6.95 -20.12 0.46
CA PHE A 377 -5.55 -19.85 0.24
C PHE A 377 -5.10 -18.84 1.28
N TYR A 378 -4.03 -19.14 1.99
CA TYR A 378 -3.44 -18.27 2.99
C TYR A 378 -1.97 -18.07 2.66
N PHE A 379 -1.63 -16.93 2.08
CA PHE A 379 -0.25 -16.66 1.66
C PHE A 379 0.60 -16.26 2.88
N THR A 380 1.67 -17.01 3.11
CA THR A 380 2.57 -16.84 4.25
C THR A 380 3.87 -16.14 3.89
N ASN A 381 4.25 -16.15 2.60
CA ASN A 381 5.39 -15.40 2.09
C ASN A 381 5.08 -14.81 0.72
N ASN A 382 5.51 -13.58 0.52
CA ASN A 382 5.31 -12.81 -0.71
C ASN A 382 6.54 -11.94 -0.99
N GLU A 383 7.72 -12.56 -0.96
CA GLU A 383 9.00 -11.88 -1.05
C GLU A 383 9.44 -11.72 -2.51
N VAL A 384 9.84 -10.51 -2.89
CA VAL A 384 10.54 -10.25 -4.15
C VAL A 384 12.01 -10.60 -3.97
N LEU A 385 12.49 -11.54 -4.76
CA LEU A 385 13.86 -12.04 -4.73
C LEU A 385 14.79 -11.18 -5.59
N ASP A 386 14.32 -10.84 -6.80
CA ASP A 386 15.08 -10.07 -7.78
C ASP A 386 14.14 -9.35 -8.74
N VAL A 387 14.62 -8.25 -9.33
CA VAL A 387 13.94 -7.57 -10.43
C VAL A 387 14.93 -7.25 -11.54
N GLN A 388 14.69 -7.81 -12.72
CA GLN A 388 15.54 -7.61 -13.89
C GLN A 388 14.79 -6.82 -14.95
N TYR A 389 15.46 -5.86 -15.58
CA TYR A 389 14.91 -5.13 -16.73
C TYR A 389 15.57 -5.58 -18.02
N SER A 390 14.78 -6.05 -18.98
CA SER A 390 15.27 -6.48 -20.29
C SER A 390 14.18 -6.32 -21.36
N ASN A 391 14.57 -5.85 -22.55
CA ASN A 391 13.69 -5.71 -23.71
C ASN A 391 12.38 -4.91 -23.45
N GLY A 392 12.44 -3.88 -22.59
CA GLY A 392 11.26 -3.06 -22.29
C GLY A 392 10.31 -3.67 -21.26
N GLN A 393 10.73 -4.74 -20.56
CA GLN A 393 9.92 -5.47 -19.59
C GLN A 393 10.71 -5.66 -18.30
N TYR A 394 9.99 -5.76 -17.18
CA TYR A 394 10.54 -6.15 -15.90
C TYR A 394 10.21 -7.62 -15.63
N PHE A 395 11.18 -8.36 -15.14
CA PHE A 395 11.05 -9.74 -14.69
C PHE A 395 11.21 -9.72 -13.18
N VAL A 396 10.12 -9.95 -12.46
CA VAL A 396 10.09 -9.93 -11.00
C VAL A 396 10.06 -11.36 -10.51
N ASP A 397 11.16 -11.80 -9.92
CA ASP A 397 11.28 -13.13 -9.33
C ASP A 397 10.75 -13.09 -7.89
N MET A 398 9.87 -14.02 -7.56
CA MET A 398 9.22 -14.11 -6.26
C MET A 398 9.32 -15.51 -5.68
N ASN A 399 9.40 -15.57 -4.37
CA ASN A 399 9.12 -16.78 -3.60
C ASN A 399 7.75 -16.66 -2.94
N GLU A 400 6.85 -17.57 -3.29
CA GLU A 400 5.50 -17.64 -2.76
C GLU A 400 5.33 -18.90 -1.95
N THR A 401 5.09 -18.73 -0.66
CA THR A 401 4.63 -19.82 0.19
C THR A 401 3.21 -19.57 0.63
N PHE A 402 2.38 -20.61 0.58
CA PHE A 402 1.00 -20.52 1.03
C PHE A 402 0.47 -21.84 1.52
N ASP A 403 -0.43 -21.72 2.49
CA ASP A 403 -1.25 -22.81 2.97
C ASP A 403 -2.53 -22.85 2.12
N PHE A 404 -2.88 -24.04 1.64
CA PHE A 404 -4.11 -24.30 0.91
C PHE A 404 -4.98 -25.25 1.71
N TYR A 405 -6.26 -24.93 1.78
CA TYR A 405 -7.29 -25.76 2.36
C TYR A 405 -8.37 -25.99 1.32
N ASP A 406 -8.71 -27.24 1.04
CA ASP A 406 -9.87 -27.55 0.20
C ASP A 406 -11.20 -27.38 0.97
N ALA A 407 -12.32 -27.56 0.27
CA ALA A 407 -13.67 -27.49 0.85
C ALA A 407 -13.90 -28.44 2.04
N GLN A 408 -13.14 -29.54 2.10
CA GLN A 408 -13.20 -30.53 3.18
C GLN A 408 -12.25 -30.20 4.33
N GLY A 409 -11.46 -29.14 4.20
CA GLY A 409 -10.47 -28.70 5.17
C GLY A 409 -9.14 -29.46 5.09
N ASN A 410 -8.89 -30.22 4.02
CA ASN A 410 -7.61 -30.89 3.83
C ASN A 410 -6.54 -29.84 3.53
N TYR A 411 -5.45 -29.93 4.28
CA TYR A 411 -4.34 -28.99 4.21
C TYR A 411 -3.27 -29.44 3.21
N GLN A 412 -2.77 -28.50 2.43
CA GLN A 412 -1.56 -28.64 1.63
C GLN A 412 -0.71 -27.38 1.74
N PHE A 413 0.61 -27.55 1.84
CA PHE A 413 1.56 -26.45 1.80
C PHE A 413 2.16 -26.35 0.39
N TYR A 414 2.28 -25.11 -0.09
CA TYR A 414 2.93 -24.81 -1.35
C TYR A 414 4.10 -23.86 -1.12
N ASP A 415 5.21 -24.15 -1.80
CA ASP A 415 6.40 -23.31 -1.91
C ASP A 415 6.73 -23.25 -3.41
N ARG A 416 6.53 -22.09 -4.02
CA ARG A 416 6.61 -21.88 -5.46
C ARG A 416 7.48 -20.69 -5.78
N TYR A 417 8.42 -20.91 -6.68
CA TYR A 417 9.18 -19.84 -7.30
C TYR A 417 8.47 -19.41 -8.56
N LYS A 418 8.21 -18.10 -8.67
CA LYS A 418 7.55 -17.54 -9.85
C LYS A 418 8.29 -16.35 -10.40
N THR A 419 8.21 -16.20 -11.71
CA THR A 419 8.66 -14.98 -12.39
C THR A 419 7.45 -14.29 -13.01
N TYR A 420 7.24 -13.03 -12.65
CA TYR A 420 6.22 -12.17 -13.23
C TYR A 420 6.84 -11.29 -14.30
N THR A 421 6.33 -11.39 -15.53
CA THR A 421 6.70 -10.47 -16.61
C THR A 421 5.76 -9.27 -16.54
N VAL A 422 6.32 -8.12 -16.19
CA VAL A 422 5.64 -6.84 -16.08
C VAL A 422 5.99 -5.96 -17.27
N ILE A 423 4.97 -5.45 -17.95
CA ILE A 423 5.08 -4.48 -19.04
C ILE A 423 4.53 -3.14 -18.58
N THR A 424 4.92 -2.08 -19.26
CA THR A 424 4.32 -0.75 -19.11
C THR A 424 3.36 -0.52 -20.27
N ASP A 425 2.12 -0.15 -20.00
CA ASP A 425 1.14 0.18 -21.04
C ASP A 425 1.37 1.58 -21.64
N ASP A 426 0.55 1.94 -22.64
CA ASP A 426 0.65 3.22 -23.36
C ASP A 426 0.44 4.45 -22.44
N TYR A 427 -0.11 4.25 -21.24
CA TYR A 427 -0.35 5.29 -20.24
C TYR A 427 0.72 5.34 -19.14
N GLY A 428 1.74 4.48 -19.23
CA GLY A 428 2.81 4.42 -18.23
C GLY A 428 2.50 3.53 -17.03
N ALA A 429 1.41 2.76 -17.03
CA ALA A 429 1.03 1.90 -15.92
C ALA A 429 1.61 0.49 -16.07
N PHE A 430 2.00 -0.14 -14.95
CA PHE A 430 2.46 -1.52 -14.95
C PHE A 430 1.30 -2.51 -15.13
N LYS A 431 1.56 -3.57 -15.89
CA LYS A 431 0.65 -4.67 -16.16
C LYS A 431 1.40 -6.00 -16.17
N ILE A 432 0.84 -7.04 -15.58
CA ILE A 432 1.40 -8.40 -15.67
C ILE A 432 0.92 -9.04 -16.97
N SER A 433 1.86 -9.46 -17.82
CA SER A 433 1.54 -10.12 -19.10
C SER A 433 1.77 -11.63 -19.06
N HIS A 434 2.70 -12.10 -18.24
CA HIS A 434 3.04 -13.51 -18.15
C HIS A 434 3.46 -13.88 -16.72
N ILE A 435 3.17 -15.11 -16.33
CA ILE A 435 3.57 -15.68 -15.04
C ILE A 435 4.16 -17.05 -15.30
N THR A 436 5.43 -17.23 -14.95
CA THR A 436 6.12 -18.52 -15.04
C THR A 436 6.22 -19.12 -13.65
N ILE A 437 5.90 -20.41 -13.49
CA ILE A 437 6.11 -21.18 -12.26
C ILE A 437 7.29 -22.13 -12.51
N HIS A 438 8.26 -22.16 -11.59
CA HIS A 438 9.49 -22.97 -11.69
C HIS A 438 9.47 -24.23 -10.83
#